data_AF-T0TWU1-F1
#
_entry.id   AF-T0TWU1-F1
#
_cell.length_a   1.000
_cell.length_b   1.000
_cell.length_c   1.000
_cell.angle_alpha   90.00
_cell.angle_beta   90.00
_cell.angle_gamma   90.00
#
_symmetry.space_group_name_H-M   'P 1'
#
loop_
_entity.id
_entity.type
_entity.pdbx_description
1 polymer ?
#
loop_
_entity_poly.entity_id
_entity_poly.type
_entity_poly.pdbx_seq_one_letter_code
_entity_poly.pdbx_strand_id
1 'polypeptide(L)' 'MKLTYEDKVQIYEHKKQGRSFKELSNQFGINISNLKYMIKLIDRYGIEIVKKERIVTILPN' A
#
# COMPACT_ATOMS: atom_id res chain seq x y z
N MET A 1 -1.84 -9.68 -10.49
CA MET A 1 -2.16 -9.82 -9.05
C MET A 1 -2.56 -8.45 -8.50
N LYS A 2 -3.59 -8.36 -7.64
CA LYS A 2 -3.94 -7.10 -6.96
C LYS A 2 -3.26 -7.08 -5.60
N LEU A 3 -2.61 -5.96 -5.25
CA LEU A 3 -2.04 -5.73 -3.92
C LEU A 3 -3.14 -5.79 -2.86
N THR A 4 -2.95 -6.65 -1.86
CA THR A 4 -3.76 -6.64 -0.64
C THR A 4 -3.47 -5.38 0.18
N TYR A 5 -4.30 -5.08 1.18
CA TYR A 5 -4.01 -3.98 2.10
C TYR A 5 -2.68 -4.21 2.82
N GLU A 6 -2.46 -5.44 3.29
CA GLU A 6 -1.25 -5.84 4.01
C GLU A 6 0.01 -5.66 3.14
N ASP A 7 -0.05 -6.04 1.86
CA ASP A 7 1.08 -5.83 0.95
C ASP A 7 1.43 -4.35 0.82
N LYS A 8 0.41 -3.46 0.70
CA LYS A 8 0.64 -2.01 0.59
C LYS A 8 1.28 -1.43 1.84
N VAL A 9 0.83 -1.89 3.02
CA VAL A 9 1.41 -1.50 4.31
C VAL A 9 2.86 -1.96 4.41
N GLN A 10 3.15 -3.23 4.09
CA GLN A 10 4.51 -3.77 4.12
C GLN A 10 5.46 -3.04 3.18
N ILE A 11 5.03 -2.75 1.95
CA ILE A 11 5.83 -1.98 0.99
C ILE A 11 6.16 -0.59 1.55
N TYR A 12 5.19 0.08 2.17
CA TYR A 12 5.40 1.42 2.74
C TYR A 12 6.39 1.41 3.90
N GLU A 13 6.25 0.45 4.82
CA GLU A 13 7.17 0.25 5.94
C GLU A 13 8.60 -0.06 5.45
N HIS A 14 8.75 -0.97 4.49
CA HIS A 14 10.05 -1.26 3.90
C HIS A 14 10.65 -0.07 3.14
N LYS A 15 9.82 0.77 2.51
CA LYS A 15 10.29 2.00 1.88
C LYS A 15 10.84 2.99 2.91
N LYS A 16 10.21 3.09 4.08
CA LYS A 16 10.68 3.90 5.22
C LYS A 16 12.00 3.37 5.81
N GLN A 17 12.20 2.05 5.80
CA GLN A 17 13.45 1.39 6.17
C GLN A 17 14.58 1.58 5.14
N GLY A 18 14.33 2.28 4.03
CA GLY A 18 15.34 2.58 3.03
C GLY A 18 15.51 1.53 1.93
N ARG A 19 14.65 0.51 1.84
CA ARG A 19 14.69 -0.45 0.72
C ARG A 19 14.50 0.25 -0.62
N SER A 20 15.18 -0.26 -1.64
CA SER A 20 15.09 0.29 -2.98
C SER A 20 13.78 -0.10 -3.68
N PHE A 21 13.33 0.74 -4.60
CA PHE A 21 12.16 0.42 -5.43
C PHE A 21 12.37 -0.83 -6.29
N LYS A 22 13.61 -1.13 -6.69
CA LYS A 22 13.92 -2.29 -7.52
C LYS A 22 13.73 -3.60 -6.72
N GLU A 23 14.20 -3.62 -5.48
CA GLU A 23 13.99 -4.77 -4.58
C GLU A 23 12.50 -4.99 -4.30
N LEU A 24 11.77 -3.93 -3.95
CA LEU A 24 10.33 -4.00 -3.71
C LEU A 24 9.57 -4.43 -4.97
N SER A 25 9.96 -3.92 -6.14
CA SER A 25 9.36 -4.29 -7.42
C SER A 25 9.52 -5.78 -7.71
N ASN A 26 10.72 -6.32 -7.48
CA ASN A 26 11.00 -7.74 -7.70
C ASN A 26 10.30 -8.64 -6.67
N GLN A 27 10.29 -8.25 -5.39
CA GLN A 27 9.68 -9.03 -4.31
C GLN A 27 8.16 -9.14 -4.47
N PHE A 28 7.49 -8.03 -4.80
CA PHE A 28 6.03 -7.98 -4.90
C PHE A 28 5.53 -8.20 -6.34
N GLY A 29 6.42 -8.25 -7.33
CA GLY A 29 6.07 -8.44 -8.74
C GLY A 29 5.34 -7.23 -9.36
N ILE A 30 5.71 -6.01 -8.95
CA ILE A 30 4.99 -4.77 -9.32
C ILE A 30 5.94 -3.78 -9.96
N ASN A 31 5.45 -3.08 -10.99
CA ASN A 31 6.23 -2.04 -11.64
C ASN A 31 6.63 -0.91 -10.67
N ILE A 32 7.88 -0.44 -10.77
CA ILE A 32 8.43 0.67 -10.00
C ILE A 32 7.55 1.94 -10.06
N SER A 33 6.95 2.24 -11.21
CA SER A 33 6.06 3.39 -11.38
C SER A 33 4.82 3.30 -10.49
N ASN A 34 4.24 2.09 -10.34
CA ASN A 34 3.09 1.86 -9.47
C ASN A 34 3.47 1.99 -7.99
N LEU A 35 4.67 1.51 -7.60
CA LEU A 35 5.20 1.69 -6.25
C LEU A 35 5.38 3.17 -5.91
N LYS A 36 5.99 3.95 -6.83
CA LYS A 36 6.17 5.40 -6.66
C LYS A 36 4.83 6.11 -6.49
N TYR A 37 3.85 5.75 -7.32
CA TYR A 37 2.51 6.32 -7.24
C TYR A 37 1.84 6.01 -5.89
N MET A 38 1.89 4.75 -5.45
CA MET A 38 1.31 4.32 -4.19
C MET A 38 1.93 5.03 -2.99
N ILE A 39 3.27 5.12 -2.93
CA ILE A 39 3.98 5.82 -1.85
C ILE A 39 3.60 7.30 -1.83
N LYS A 40 3.51 7.96 -3.00
CA LYS A 40 3.07 9.36 -3.09
C LYS A 40 1.64 9.57 -2.59
N LEU A 41 0.74 8.61 -2.81
CA LEU A 41 -0.62 8.67 -2.26
C LEU A 41 -0.61 8.54 -0.73
N ILE A 42 0.15 7.60 -0.18
CA ILE A 42 0.27 7.41 1.27
C ILE A 42 0.93 8.62 1.93
N ASP A 43 1.98 9.19 1.34
CA ASP A 43 2.64 10.38 1.89
C ASP A 43 1.72 11.61 1.90
N ARG A 44 0.77 11.69 0.97
CA ARG A 44 -0.18 12.81 0.87
C ARG A 44 -1.38 12.67 1.81
N TYR A 45 -1.94 11.47 1.92
CA TYR A 45 -3.23 11.23 2.58
C TYR A 45 -3.13 10.36 3.83
N GLY A 46 -1.93 9.89 4.17
CA GLY A 46 -1.72 8.91 5.23
C GLY A 46 -1.98 7.47 4.76
N ILE A 47 -1.60 6.51 5.61
CA ILE A 47 -1.78 5.07 5.34
C ILE A 47 -3.26 4.65 5.31
N GLU A 48 -4.16 5.48 5.83
CA GLU A 48 -5.59 5.23 5.84
C GLU A 48 -6.18 5.14 4.42
N ILE A 49 -5.57 5.80 3.42
CA ILE A 49 -6.02 5.71 2.04
C ILE A 49 -5.86 4.31 1.42
N VAL A 50 -4.91 3.52 1.94
CA VAL A 50 -4.77 2.12 1.50
C VAL A 50 -5.66 1.18 2.29
N LYS A 51 -6.13 1.60 3.48
CA LYS A 51 -7.06 0.85 4.32
C LYS A 51 -8.41 0.83 3.64
N LYS A 52 -8.77 -0.33 3.10
CA LYS A 52 -10.12 -0.56 2.58
C LYS A 52 -11.03 -0.61 3.81
N GLU A 53 -11.77 0.46 4.07
CA GLU A 53 -12.82 0.41 5.09
C GLU A 53 -13.76 -0.74 4.74
N ARG A 54 -13.85 -1.71 5.64
CA ARG A 54 -14.91 -2.70 5.61
C ARG A 54 -16.15 -1.90 6.00
N ILE A 55 -16.94 -1.47 5.02
CA ILE A 55 -18.29 -0.93 5.26
C ILE A 55 -19.09 -2.10 5.82
N VAL A 56 -19.01 -2.31 7.13
CA VAL A 56 -19.97 -3.15 7.84
C VAL A 56 -21.16 -2.24 8.03
N THR A 57 -22.14 -2.34 7.12
CA THR A 57 -23.48 -1.81 7.36
C THR A 57 -24.04 -2.57 8.57
N ILE A 58 -23.75 -2.08 9.77
CA ILE A 58 -24.54 -2.41 10.95
C ILE A 58 -25.91 -1.79 10.71
N LEU A 59 -26.84 -2.60 10.20
CA LEU A 59 -28.26 -2.28 10.26
C LEU A 59 -28.61 -2.21 11.76
N PRO A 60 -29.11 -1.08 12.28
CA PRO A 60 -29.64 -1.05 13.63
C PRO A 60 -30.83 -2.02 13.70
N ASN A 61 -30.81 -2.91 14.69
CA ASN A 61 -31.97 -3.73 15.08
C ASN A 61 -33.10 -2.85 15.61
#